data_AF-A0A9W6NLD1-F1
#
_entry.id   AF-A0A9W6NLD1-F1
#
_cell.length_a   1.000
_cell.length_b   1.000
_cell.length_c   1.000
_cell.angle_alpha   90.00
_cell.angle_beta   90.00
_cell.angle_gamma   90.00
#
_symmetry.space_group_name_H-M   'P 1'
#
loop_
_entity.id
_entity.type
_entity.pdbx_description
1 polymer ?
#
loop_
_entity_poly.entity_id
_entity_poly.type
_entity_poly.pdbx_seq_one_letter_code
_entity_poly.pdbx_strand_id
1 'polypeptide(L)'
;MAPVAALAHWWDGPPRRQVSHLSGVVPDLLAVALDPLPAAAPAVVSFRPALPGSPGDQVHDVLRELDRAAVALFPAWLPGAEALDGSSALGVAAVRALAERTAAGSHNFGPFLADLAARALSGVSGTTFPAEVRAAGLARVIAAAYGRDHLVVIAELPGDAGPAAERALVHAAEWLVHHADVTVWLAGAPLRSVDRVRSVRLTLPPAIATLPVPPVRPAAGARVTYPPRSGVPRADSPAEQALERALAGCDWAHGRHWNHDYDPDPLGRRYRLDLYWPAERLVVEVDGDEHRGVTQFADDHRRDVHLQLHGNHVLRFTNEDVLADVRLVVHNIRQLLEQRRKGSSR
;
A
#
# COMPACT_ATOMS: atom_id res chain seq x y z
N MET A 1 11.57 -21.30 -34.11
CA MET A 1 11.54 -20.29 -33.03
C MET A 1 10.52 -20.75 -32.00
N ALA A 2 10.99 -21.26 -30.86
CA ALA A 2 10.10 -21.53 -29.73
C ALA A 2 9.53 -20.19 -29.23
N PRO A 3 8.27 -20.12 -28.78
CA PRO A 3 7.76 -18.90 -28.19
C PRO A 3 8.57 -18.61 -26.94
N VAL A 4 9.09 -17.40 -26.82
CA VAL A 4 9.61 -16.88 -25.55
C VAL A 4 8.45 -16.99 -24.58
N ALA A 5 8.48 -17.98 -23.68
CA ALA A 5 7.55 -18.05 -22.58
C ALA A 5 7.63 -16.69 -21.89
N ALA A 6 6.51 -15.94 -21.89
CA ALA A 6 6.40 -14.75 -21.07
C ALA A 6 6.88 -15.18 -19.67
N LEU A 7 7.94 -14.55 -19.16
CA LEU A 7 8.46 -14.84 -17.84
C LEU A 7 7.26 -14.72 -16.89
N ALA A 8 6.75 -15.86 -16.41
CA ALA A 8 5.59 -15.88 -15.54
C ALA A 8 5.97 -15.02 -14.33
N HIS A 9 5.29 -13.89 -14.17
CA HIS A 9 5.57 -13.01 -13.06
C HIS A 9 5.30 -13.77 -11.76
N TRP A 10 6.16 -13.60 -10.75
CA TRP A 10 6.08 -14.41 -9.53
C TRP A 10 4.72 -14.25 -8.80
N TRP A 11 4.03 -13.13 -9.02
CA TRP A 11 2.71 -12.82 -8.47
C TRP A 11 1.53 -13.43 -9.26
N ASP A 12 1.73 -13.94 -10.49
CA ASP A 12 0.67 -14.55 -11.31
C ASP A 12 0.51 -16.07 -11.07
N GLY A 13 1.33 -16.65 -10.19
CA GLY A 13 1.29 -18.08 -9.87
C GLY A 13 -0.01 -18.57 -9.20
N PRO A 14 -0.55 -17.86 -8.18
CA PRO A 14 -1.79 -18.27 -7.53
C PRO A 14 -3.02 -18.11 -8.44
N PRO A 15 -4.00 -19.03 -8.38
CA PRO A 15 -5.25 -18.89 -9.13
C PRO A 15 -6.01 -17.62 -8.72
N ARG A 16 -6.54 -16.91 -9.71
CA ARG A 16 -7.39 -15.73 -9.50
C ARG A 16 -8.76 -16.13 -8.96
N ARG A 17 -9.39 -15.22 -8.20
CA ARG A 17 -10.74 -15.36 -7.62
C ARG A 17 -10.89 -16.60 -6.74
N GLN A 18 -9.84 -16.91 -5.99
CA GLN A 18 -9.77 -18.07 -5.09
C GLN A 18 -8.97 -17.72 -3.84
N VAL A 19 -9.15 -18.53 -2.80
CA VAL A 19 -8.27 -18.51 -1.63
C VAL A 19 -7.09 -19.43 -1.90
N SER A 20 -5.88 -18.91 -1.76
CA SER A 20 -4.64 -19.68 -1.87
C SER A 20 -3.78 -19.49 -0.64
N HIS A 21 -3.16 -20.56 -0.17
CA HIS A 21 -2.14 -20.49 0.87
C HIS A 21 -0.75 -20.40 0.23
N LEU A 22 0.01 -19.36 0.57
CA LEU A 22 1.35 -19.13 0.04
C LEU A 22 2.38 -19.88 0.90
N SER A 23 2.73 -21.09 0.48
CA SER A 23 3.58 -21.96 1.26
C SER A 23 5.03 -21.47 1.29
N GLY A 24 5.60 -21.30 2.49
CA GLY A 24 7.01 -20.97 2.67
C GLY A 24 7.37 -19.51 2.36
N VAL A 25 6.36 -18.63 2.28
CA VAL A 25 6.56 -17.21 2.00
C VAL A 25 6.21 -16.41 3.25
N VAL A 26 7.17 -15.61 3.73
CA VAL A 26 6.97 -14.75 4.89
C VAL A 26 6.34 -13.41 4.47
N PRO A 27 5.34 -12.89 5.20
CA PRO A 27 4.69 -11.61 4.88
C PRO A 27 5.67 -10.45 4.66
N ASP A 28 6.74 -10.35 5.47
CA ASP A 28 7.77 -9.31 5.33
C ASP A 28 8.45 -9.33 3.95
N LEU A 29 8.74 -10.52 3.41
CA LEU A 29 9.33 -10.65 2.08
C LEU A 29 8.34 -10.28 0.98
N LEU A 30 7.05 -10.59 1.16
CA LEU A 30 6.00 -10.16 0.22
C LEU A 30 5.85 -8.64 0.22
N ALA A 31 5.88 -8.02 1.41
CA ALA A 31 5.80 -6.57 1.53
C ALA A 31 6.94 -5.90 0.75
N VAL A 32 8.18 -6.39 0.90
CA VAL A 32 9.34 -5.89 0.15
C VAL A 32 9.23 -6.16 -1.35
N ALA A 33 8.65 -7.30 -1.76
CA ALA A 33 8.50 -7.65 -3.17
C ALA A 33 7.40 -6.88 -3.90
N LEU A 34 6.44 -6.35 -3.16
CA LEU A 34 5.32 -5.56 -3.68
C LEU A 34 5.55 -4.05 -3.51
N ASP A 35 6.77 -3.66 -3.14
CA ASP A 35 7.18 -2.27 -2.95
C ASP A 35 8.45 -1.93 -3.76
N PRO A 36 8.32 -1.18 -4.88
CA PRO A 36 7.09 -0.61 -5.42
C PRO A 36 6.18 -1.68 -6.05
N LEU A 37 4.87 -1.40 -6.13
CA LEU A 37 3.91 -2.33 -6.71
C LEU A 37 4.20 -2.53 -8.21
N PRO A 38 4.44 -3.77 -8.69
CA PRO A 38 4.76 -4.00 -10.10
C PRO A 38 3.64 -3.51 -11.02
N ALA A 39 4.01 -2.93 -12.18
CA ALA A 39 3.06 -2.29 -13.10
C ALA A 39 1.95 -3.23 -13.62
N ALA A 40 2.25 -4.53 -13.78
CA ALA A 40 1.27 -5.53 -14.21
C ALA A 40 0.62 -6.30 -13.05
N ALA A 41 1.03 -6.03 -11.80
CA ALA A 41 0.42 -6.68 -10.63
C ALA A 41 -0.97 -6.11 -10.35
N PRO A 42 -1.89 -6.92 -9.79
CA PRO A 42 -3.17 -6.42 -9.28
C PRO A 42 -2.94 -5.43 -8.13
N ALA A 43 -3.97 -4.67 -7.77
CA ALA A 43 -3.92 -3.90 -6.54
C ALA A 43 -3.76 -4.88 -5.37
N VAL A 44 -2.99 -4.51 -4.35
CA VAL A 44 -2.73 -5.38 -3.20
C VAL A 44 -3.01 -4.62 -1.91
N VAL A 45 -3.68 -5.30 -0.98
CA VAL A 45 -3.80 -4.87 0.41
C VAL A 45 -3.35 -6.01 1.30
N SER A 46 -2.44 -5.72 2.22
CA SER A 46 -2.05 -6.64 3.28
C SER A 46 -2.88 -6.35 4.54
N PHE A 47 -3.40 -7.41 5.14
CA PHE A 47 -4.29 -7.36 6.29
C PHE A 47 -3.83 -8.34 7.36
N ARG A 48 -3.79 -7.86 8.60
CA ARG A 48 -3.49 -8.67 9.77
C ARG A 48 -4.77 -8.89 10.59
N PRO A 49 -5.30 -10.12 10.67
CA PRO A 49 -6.53 -10.41 11.40
C PRO A 49 -6.40 -10.21 12.91
N ALA A 50 -7.48 -9.77 13.54
CA ALA A 50 -7.58 -9.71 15.01
C ALA A 50 -8.09 -11.07 15.49
N LEU A 51 -7.20 -11.86 16.08
CA LEU A 51 -7.50 -13.21 16.57
C LEU A 51 -7.47 -13.26 18.11
N PRO A 52 -8.25 -14.17 18.73
CA PRO A 52 -9.24 -15.07 18.09
C PRO A 52 -10.56 -14.36 17.74
N GLY A 53 -11.38 -14.97 16.88
CA GLY A 53 -12.73 -14.49 16.57
C GLY A 53 -13.54 -15.50 15.75
N SER A 54 -14.85 -15.33 15.69
CA SER A 54 -15.73 -16.13 14.82
C SER A 54 -15.53 -15.77 13.34
N PRO A 55 -15.97 -16.59 12.37
CA PRO A 55 -15.92 -16.22 10.96
C PRO A 55 -16.59 -14.87 10.66
N GLY A 56 -17.71 -14.56 11.32
CA GLY A 56 -18.40 -13.28 11.19
C GLY A 56 -17.59 -12.10 11.72
N ASP A 57 -16.90 -12.28 12.85
CA ASP A 57 -15.99 -11.26 13.40
C ASP A 57 -14.83 -10.99 12.44
N GLN A 58 -14.26 -12.03 11.82
CA GLN A 58 -13.18 -11.91 10.84
C GLN A 58 -13.64 -11.17 9.56
N VAL A 59 -14.86 -11.44 9.07
CA VAL A 59 -15.46 -10.70 7.95
C VAL A 59 -15.68 -9.23 8.32
N HIS A 60 -16.24 -8.95 9.50
CA HIS A 60 -16.44 -7.58 9.96
C HIS A 60 -15.11 -6.81 10.04
N ASP A 61 -14.09 -7.46 10.60
CA ASP A 61 -12.79 -6.89 10.85
C ASP A 61 -12.02 -6.58 9.54
N VAL A 62 -11.99 -7.51 8.59
CA VAL A 62 -11.37 -7.24 7.28
C VAL A 62 -12.10 -6.14 6.52
N LEU A 63 -13.44 -6.10 6.55
CA LEU A 63 -14.20 -5.02 5.91
C LEU A 63 -13.98 -3.65 6.57
N ARG A 64 -13.76 -3.62 7.89
CA ARG A 64 -13.43 -2.40 8.61
C ARG A 64 -12.06 -1.85 8.20
N GLU A 65 -11.08 -2.73 8.03
CA GLU A 65 -9.74 -2.31 7.60
C GLU A 65 -9.68 -1.95 6.10
N LEU A 66 -10.41 -2.67 5.24
CA LEU A 66 -10.57 -2.27 3.83
C LEU A 66 -11.28 -0.92 3.68
N ASP A 67 -12.28 -0.62 4.52
CA ASP A 67 -12.95 0.69 4.53
C ASP A 67 -11.97 1.82 4.89
N ARG A 68 -11.11 1.60 5.90
CA ARG A 68 -10.04 2.55 6.26
C ARG A 68 -9.06 2.77 5.11
N ALA A 69 -8.63 1.70 4.44
CA ALA A 69 -7.74 1.82 3.28
C ALA A 69 -8.42 2.60 2.14
N ALA A 70 -9.68 2.32 1.84
CA ALA A 70 -10.43 3.03 0.80
C ALA A 70 -10.60 4.53 1.13
N VAL A 71 -10.90 4.87 2.39
CA VAL A 71 -10.98 6.26 2.84
C VAL A 71 -9.63 6.96 2.70
N ALA A 72 -8.54 6.32 3.12
CA ALA A 72 -7.20 6.90 3.02
C ALA A 72 -6.70 7.03 1.57
N LEU A 73 -7.22 6.21 0.64
CA LEU A 73 -6.92 6.31 -0.79
C LEU A 73 -7.76 7.38 -1.51
N PHE A 74 -8.71 8.05 -0.85
CA PHE A 74 -9.43 9.19 -1.44
C PHE A 74 -8.47 10.39 -1.63
N PRO A 75 -8.55 11.16 -2.73
CA PRO A 75 -9.50 11.07 -3.85
C PRO A 75 -9.07 10.16 -5.02
N ALA A 76 -8.03 9.34 -4.89
CA ALA A 76 -7.40 8.62 -6.02
C ALA A 76 -8.34 7.73 -6.84
N TRP A 77 -9.39 7.20 -6.22
CA TRP A 77 -10.40 6.35 -6.86
C TRP A 77 -11.64 7.13 -7.35
N LEU A 78 -11.70 8.45 -7.12
CA LEU A 78 -12.77 9.33 -7.59
C LEU A 78 -12.20 10.56 -8.32
N PRO A 79 -11.81 10.41 -9.60
CA PRO A 79 -11.29 11.52 -10.40
C PRO A 79 -12.24 12.73 -10.42
N GLY A 80 -11.68 13.92 -10.24
CA GLY A 80 -12.40 15.19 -10.13
C GLY A 80 -12.72 15.60 -8.69
N ALA A 81 -12.50 14.73 -7.71
CA ALA A 81 -12.67 15.07 -6.29
C ALA A 81 -11.47 15.83 -5.69
N GLU A 82 -10.35 15.93 -6.41
CA GLU A 82 -9.14 16.65 -5.99
C GLU A 82 -9.38 18.14 -5.77
N ALA A 83 -10.37 18.72 -6.47
CA ALA A 83 -10.75 20.13 -6.36
C ALA A 83 -11.82 20.38 -5.27
N LEU A 84 -12.33 19.34 -4.62
CA LEU A 84 -13.38 19.45 -3.62
C LEU A 84 -12.77 19.56 -2.23
N ASP A 85 -12.48 20.80 -1.83
CA ASP A 85 -11.96 21.08 -0.50
C ASP A 85 -13.09 21.21 0.53
N GLY A 86 -12.93 20.51 1.66
CA GLY A 86 -13.64 20.78 2.90
C GLY A 86 -14.90 19.95 3.16
N SER A 87 -15.17 19.73 4.45
CA SER A 87 -16.31 18.98 5.00
C SER A 87 -17.63 19.77 5.01
N SER A 88 -17.74 20.82 4.19
CA SER A 88 -18.95 21.65 4.12
C SER A 88 -20.14 20.85 3.56
N ALA A 89 -21.37 21.25 3.91
CA ALA A 89 -22.57 20.59 3.39
C ALA A 89 -22.64 20.60 1.85
N LEU A 90 -22.17 21.69 1.22
CA LEU A 90 -22.07 21.81 -0.23
C LEU A 90 -20.99 20.88 -0.81
N GLY A 91 -19.83 20.78 -0.14
CA GLY A 91 -18.76 19.85 -0.53
C GLY A 91 -19.22 18.39 -0.47
N VAL A 92 -19.92 18.01 0.60
CA VAL A 92 -20.50 16.67 0.76
C VAL A 92 -21.56 16.39 -0.32
N ALA A 93 -22.43 17.35 -0.65
CA ALA A 93 -23.39 17.18 -1.74
C ALA A 93 -22.70 17.04 -3.10
N ALA A 94 -21.66 17.83 -3.36
CA ALA A 94 -20.90 17.79 -4.60
C ALA A 94 -20.17 16.47 -4.79
N VAL A 95 -19.49 15.96 -3.75
CA VAL A 95 -18.76 14.69 -3.83
C VAL A 95 -19.70 13.50 -3.99
N ARG A 96 -20.88 13.53 -3.36
CA ARG A 96 -21.94 12.53 -3.56
C ARG A 96 -22.42 12.51 -5.00
N ALA A 97 -22.74 13.68 -5.56
CA ALA A 97 -23.18 13.79 -6.95
C ALA A 97 -22.09 13.35 -7.95
N LEU A 98 -20.83 13.64 -7.66
CA LEU A 98 -19.69 13.16 -8.46
C LEU A 98 -19.59 11.63 -8.40
N ALA A 99 -19.64 11.05 -7.21
CA ALA A 99 -19.62 9.60 -7.00
C ALA A 99 -20.77 8.89 -7.73
N GLU A 100 -21.99 9.43 -7.68
CA GLU A 100 -23.15 8.88 -8.40
C GLU A 100 -22.94 8.88 -9.91
N ARG A 101 -22.41 9.98 -10.48
CA ARG A 101 -22.09 10.06 -11.91
C ARG A 101 -21.00 9.05 -12.30
N THR A 102 -19.95 8.93 -11.49
CA THR A 102 -18.87 7.95 -11.72
C THR A 102 -19.40 6.51 -11.62
N ALA A 103 -20.32 6.24 -10.68
CA ALA A 103 -20.94 4.94 -10.53
C ALA A 103 -21.83 4.57 -11.74
N ALA A 104 -22.53 5.52 -12.34
CA ALA A 104 -23.39 5.27 -13.51
C ALA A 104 -22.63 4.72 -14.72
N GLY A 105 -21.33 5.03 -14.85
CA GLY A 105 -20.46 4.52 -15.91
C GLY A 105 -19.62 3.30 -15.52
N SER A 106 -19.82 2.73 -14.32
CA SER A 106 -19.00 1.63 -13.81
C SER A 106 -19.86 0.52 -13.19
N HIS A 107 -19.22 -0.54 -12.70
CA HIS A 107 -19.91 -1.60 -11.96
C HIS A 107 -20.21 -1.21 -10.50
N ASN A 108 -19.81 -0.02 -10.06
CA ASN A 108 -19.96 0.41 -8.67
C ASN A 108 -21.42 0.68 -8.32
N PHE A 109 -21.81 0.32 -7.09
CA PHE A 109 -23.13 0.65 -6.57
C PHE A 109 -23.15 2.12 -6.13
N GLY A 110 -23.86 2.97 -6.88
CA GLY A 110 -23.86 4.44 -6.70
C GLY A 110 -24.10 4.92 -5.26
N PRO A 111 -25.15 4.45 -4.56
CA PRO A 111 -25.39 4.86 -3.18
C PRO A 111 -24.23 4.54 -2.23
N PHE A 112 -23.58 3.39 -2.41
CA PHE A 112 -22.40 3.02 -1.61
C PHE A 112 -21.20 3.92 -1.93
N LEU A 113 -20.94 4.18 -3.23
CA LEU A 113 -19.81 5.02 -3.62
C LEU A 113 -19.98 6.46 -3.12
N ALA A 114 -21.21 7.00 -3.18
CA ALA A 114 -21.55 8.32 -2.67
C ALA A 114 -21.40 8.42 -1.15
N ASP A 115 -21.82 7.39 -0.41
CA ASP A 115 -21.62 7.33 1.04
C ASP A 115 -20.13 7.29 1.40
N LEU A 116 -19.35 6.41 0.76
CA LEU A 116 -17.91 6.30 1.00
C LEU A 116 -17.19 7.62 0.68
N ALA A 117 -17.53 8.28 -0.42
CA ALA A 117 -16.92 9.56 -0.80
C ALA A 117 -17.27 10.68 0.19
N ALA A 118 -18.51 10.74 0.65
CA ALA A 118 -18.93 11.68 1.69
C ALA A 118 -18.19 11.44 3.01
N ARG A 119 -18.01 10.17 3.42
CA ARG A 119 -17.28 9.80 4.63
C ARG A 119 -15.79 10.15 4.52
N ALA A 120 -15.19 9.90 3.37
CA ALA A 120 -13.80 10.25 3.12
C ALA A 120 -13.57 11.77 3.19
N LEU A 121 -14.48 12.58 2.63
CA LEU A 121 -14.38 14.04 2.67
C LEU A 121 -14.68 14.63 4.07
N SER A 122 -15.65 14.07 4.79
CA SER A 122 -16.13 14.61 6.08
C SER A 122 -15.41 14.05 7.31
N GLY A 123 -14.68 12.94 7.17
CA GLY A 123 -14.07 12.21 8.28
C GLY A 123 -15.07 11.43 9.14
N VAL A 124 -16.35 11.39 8.75
CA VAL A 124 -17.38 10.63 9.48
C VAL A 124 -17.19 9.14 9.24
N SER A 125 -17.20 8.36 10.31
CA SER A 125 -17.07 6.91 10.29
C SER A 125 -18.43 6.21 10.39
N GLY A 126 -18.47 4.96 9.93
CA GLY A 126 -19.66 4.11 10.03
C GLY A 126 -20.46 4.09 8.73
N THR A 127 -21.11 2.96 8.46
CA THR A 127 -21.90 2.76 7.25
C THR A 127 -23.07 1.83 7.55
N THR A 128 -24.19 2.03 6.87
CA THR A 128 -25.40 1.21 7.01
C THR A 128 -25.51 0.12 5.97
N PHE A 129 -24.57 0.07 5.01
CA PHE A 129 -24.63 -0.92 3.93
C PHE A 129 -24.34 -2.34 4.43
N PRO A 130 -25.05 -3.36 3.89
CA PRO A 130 -24.76 -4.76 4.17
C PRO A 130 -23.31 -5.14 3.83
N ALA A 131 -22.82 -6.20 4.48
CA ALA A 131 -21.43 -6.64 4.35
C ALA A 131 -21.06 -6.93 2.88
N GLU A 132 -21.95 -7.55 2.12
CA GLU A 132 -21.75 -7.96 0.73
C GLU A 132 -21.57 -6.74 -0.19
N VAL A 133 -22.39 -5.69 0.02
CA VAL A 133 -22.28 -4.42 -0.72
C VAL A 133 -20.96 -3.74 -0.40
N ARG A 134 -20.57 -3.72 0.89
CA ARG A 134 -19.28 -3.17 1.32
C ARG A 134 -18.13 -3.95 0.71
N ALA A 135 -18.16 -5.28 0.73
CA ALA A 135 -17.09 -6.12 0.21
C ALA A 135 -16.83 -5.85 -1.28
N ALA A 136 -17.88 -5.94 -2.11
CA ALA A 136 -17.77 -5.69 -3.55
C ALA A 136 -17.38 -4.23 -3.86
N GLY A 137 -17.95 -3.27 -3.14
CA GLY A 137 -17.67 -1.85 -3.34
C GLY A 137 -16.24 -1.47 -2.96
N LEU A 138 -15.77 -1.88 -1.78
CA LEU A 138 -14.41 -1.61 -1.30
C LEU A 138 -13.36 -2.24 -2.20
N ALA A 139 -13.56 -3.47 -2.66
CA ALA A 139 -12.63 -4.14 -3.56
C ALA A 139 -12.40 -3.35 -4.85
N ARG A 140 -13.49 -2.90 -5.48
CA ARG A 140 -13.44 -2.10 -6.72
C ARG A 140 -12.83 -0.73 -6.50
N VAL A 141 -13.19 -0.06 -5.42
CA VAL A 141 -12.67 1.26 -5.06
C VAL A 141 -11.17 1.23 -4.85
N ILE A 142 -10.67 0.25 -4.07
CA ILE A 142 -9.24 0.09 -3.83
C ILE A 142 -8.52 -0.26 -5.14
N ALA A 143 -9.05 -1.18 -5.95
CA ALA A 143 -8.45 -1.52 -7.24
C ALA A 143 -8.37 -0.30 -8.18
N ALA A 144 -9.45 0.49 -8.25
CA ALA A 144 -9.52 1.71 -9.05
C ALA A 144 -8.49 2.78 -8.61
N ALA A 145 -8.19 2.89 -7.31
CA ALA A 145 -7.16 3.81 -6.81
C ALA A 145 -5.77 3.57 -7.42
N TYR A 146 -5.48 2.33 -7.83
CA TYR A 146 -4.24 1.93 -8.50
C TYR A 146 -4.37 1.81 -10.03
N GLY A 147 -5.54 2.14 -10.60
CA GLY A 147 -5.81 1.90 -12.01
C GLY A 147 -5.74 0.41 -12.36
N ARG A 148 -6.33 -0.44 -11.51
CA ARG A 148 -6.38 -1.90 -11.67
C ARG A 148 -7.83 -2.38 -11.62
N ASP A 149 -8.09 -3.52 -12.26
CA ASP A 149 -9.43 -4.11 -12.31
C ASP A 149 -9.67 -5.15 -11.20
N HIS A 150 -8.63 -5.51 -10.46
CA HIS A 150 -8.67 -6.62 -9.51
C HIS A 150 -7.83 -6.33 -8.26
N LEU A 151 -8.36 -6.74 -7.10
CA LEU A 151 -7.73 -6.63 -5.79
C LEU A 151 -7.31 -8.02 -5.27
N VAL A 152 -6.07 -8.10 -4.79
CA VAL A 152 -5.56 -9.20 -3.97
C VAL A 152 -5.52 -8.75 -2.51
N VAL A 153 -6.15 -9.52 -1.63
CA VAL A 153 -6.04 -9.34 -0.18
C VAL A 153 -5.06 -10.38 0.35
N ILE A 154 -3.94 -9.92 0.91
CA ILE A 154 -2.97 -10.77 1.59
C ILE A 154 -3.34 -10.79 3.08
N ALA A 155 -3.88 -11.90 3.56
CA ALA A 155 -4.19 -12.08 4.97
C ALA A 155 -3.04 -12.81 5.68
N GLU A 156 -2.46 -12.17 6.69
CA GLU A 156 -1.42 -12.76 7.53
C GLU A 156 -2.02 -13.87 8.42
N LEU A 157 -1.46 -15.07 8.38
CA LEU A 157 -1.78 -16.16 9.28
C LEU A 157 -0.73 -16.21 10.41
N PRO A 158 -1.10 -15.86 11.65
CA PRO A 158 -0.17 -15.87 12.78
C PRO A 158 0.38 -17.27 13.10
N GLY A 159 1.64 -17.33 13.54
CA GLY A 159 2.34 -18.58 13.87
C GLY A 159 1.72 -19.39 15.01
N ASP A 160 1.03 -18.72 15.92
CA ASP A 160 0.36 -19.25 17.10
C ASP A 160 -1.16 -19.42 16.90
N ALA A 161 -1.67 -19.24 15.67
CA ALA A 161 -3.08 -19.40 15.38
C ALA A 161 -3.55 -20.84 15.66
N GLY A 162 -4.50 -20.99 16.58
CA GLY A 162 -5.13 -22.28 16.85
C GLY A 162 -6.08 -22.73 15.72
N PRO A 163 -6.50 -24.02 15.69
CA PRO A 163 -7.33 -24.57 14.62
C PRO A 163 -8.65 -23.83 14.36
N ALA A 164 -9.26 -23.27 15.41
CA ALA A 164 -10.49 -22.50 15.29
C ALA A 164 -10.25 -21.15 14.58
N ALA A 165 -9.14 -20.48 14.91
CA ALA A 165 -8.73 -19.22 14.30
C ALA A 165 -8.38 -19.43 12.82
N GLU A 166 -7.65 -20.50 12.50
CA GLU A 166 -7.34 -20.90 11.12
C GLU A 166 -8.61 -21.09 10.29
N ARG A 167 -9.58 -21.89 10.80
CA ARG A 167 -10.87 -22.11 10.13
C ARG A 167 -11.64 -20.80 9.95
N ALA A 168 -11.70 -19.96 10.98
CA ALA A 168 -12.42 -18.68 10.92
C ALA A 168 -11.84 -17.75 9.85
N LEU A 169 -10.52 -17.65 9.77
CA LEU A 169 -9.85 -16.83 8.75
C LEU A 169 -10.08 -17.38 7.33
N VAL A 170 -9.97 -18.70 7.14
CA VAL A 170 -10.25 -19.32 5.84
C VAL A 170 -11.69 -19.08 5.43
N HIS A 171 -12.66 -19.24 6.33
CA HIS A 171 -14.07 -18.97 6.02
C HIS A 171 -14.32 -17.51 5.64
N ALA A 172 -13.70 -16.55 6.34
CA ALA A 172 -13.79 -15.14 5.99
C ALA A 172 -13.14 -14.83 4.62
N ALA A 173 -12.01 -15.47 4.31
CA ALA A 173 -11.36 -15.37 3.01
C ALA A 173 -12.25 -15.92 1.88
N GLU A 174 -12.84 -17.10 2.07
CA GLU A 174 -13.78 -17.71 1.10
C GLU A 174 -15.01 -16.83 0.89
N TRP A 175 -15.56 -16.25 1.97
CA TRP A 175 -16.67 -15.31 1.91
C TRP A 175 -16.30 -14.06 1.11
N LEU A 176 -15.12 -13.47 1.33
CA LEU A 176 -14.65 -12.31 0.55
C LEU A 176 -14.54 -12.62 -0.94
N VAL A 177 -13.92 -13.75 -1.29
CA VAL A 177 -13.80 -14.19 -2.69
C VAL A 177 -15.19 -14.32 -3.33
N HIS A 178 -16.13 -14.93 -2.63
CA HIS A 178 -17.49 -15.15 -3.15
C HIS A 178 -18.27 -13.84 -3.36
N HIS A 179 -18.13 -12.86 -2.47
CA HIS A 179 -18.95 -11.65 -2.47
C HIS A 179 -18.29 -10.44 -3.13
N ALA A 180 -16.96 -10.41 -3.29
CA ALA A 180 -16.23 -9.24 -3.76
C ALA A 180 -15.41 -9.42 -5.05
N ASP A 181 -15.42 -10.62 -5.65
CA ASP A 181 -14.62 -10.97 -6.83
C ASP A 181 -13.10 -10.72 -6.65
N VAL A 182 -12.61 -10.85 -5.41
CA VAL A 182 -11.20 -10.68 -5.04
C VAL A 182 -10.45 -12.00 -5.07
N THR A 183 -9.13 -11.93 -5.09
CA THR A 183 -8.27 -13.08 -4.75
C THR A 183 -7.74 -12.90 -3.33
N VAL A 184 -7.71 -13.97 -2.54
CA VAL A 184 -7.16 -13.93 -1.18
C VAL A 184 -5.95 -14.83 -1.07
N TRP A 185 -4.84 -14.27 -0.58
CA TRP A 185 -3.61 -14.99 -0.29
C TRP A 185 -3.42 -15.09 1.22
N LEU A 186 -3.40 -16.31 1.75
CA LEU A 186 -3.04 -16.57 3.14
C LEU A 186 -1.51 -16.75 3.20
N ALA A 187 -0.81 -15.91 3.96
CA ALA A 187 0.65 -15.94 4.06
C ALA A 187 1.12 -15.98 5.52
N GLY A 188 2.29 -16.57 5.78
CA GLY A 188 2.82 -16.73 7.14
C GLY A 188 2.89 -18.19 7.58
N ALA A 189 2.16 -18.54 8.64
CA ALA A 189 2.17 -19.89 9.19
C ALA A 189 1.60 -20.92 8.18
N PRO A 190 2.04 -22.20 8.22
CA PRO A 190 1.41 -23.24 7.43
C PRO A 190 -0.01 -23.52 7.93
N LEU A 191 -0.96 -23.76 7.02
CA LEU A 191 -2.25 -24.35 7.35
C LEU A 191 -2.06 -25.77 7.89
N ARG A 192 -2.69 -26.07 9.04
CA ARG A 192 -2.59 -27.38 9.72
C ARG A 192 -3.94 -28.06 9.89
N SER A 193 -5.02 -27.29 9.78
CA SER A 193 -6.38 -27.70 10.15
C SER A 193 -7.34 -27.67 8.96
N VAL A 194 -6.94 -27.08 7.83
CA VAL A 194 -7.77 -26.90 6.64
C VAL A 194 -7.06 -27.37 5.38
N ASP A 195 -7.51 -28.50 4.83
CA ASP A 195 -6.88 -29.13 3.65
C ASP A 195 -7.46 -28.68 2.30
N ARG A 196 -8.64 -28.05 2.30
CA ARG A 196 -9.33 -27.65 1.06
C ARG A 196 -8.72 -26.43 0.36
N VAL A 197 -7.90 -25.66 1.06
CA VAL A 197 -7.24 -24.47 0.49
C VAL A 197 -5.97 -24.92 -0.24
N ARG A 198 -5.88 -24.57 -1.52
CA ARG A 198 -4.72 -24.91 -2.34
C ARG A 198 -3.47 -24.20 -1.80
N SER A 199 -2.43 -24.98 -1.49
CA SER A 199 -1.10 -24.44 -1.22
C SER A 199 -0.35 -24.19 -2.52
N VAL A 200 0.18 -22.97 -2.68
CA VAL A 200 0.96 -22.52 -3.84
C VAL A 200 2.33 -22.07 -3.36
N ARG A 201 3.39 -22.61 -3.99
CA ARG A 201 4.75 -22.16 -3.75
C ARG A 201 5.07 -21.01 -4.70
N LEU A 202 5.44 -19.86 -4.13
CA LEU A 202 5.92 -18.72 -4.92
C LEU A 202 7.44 -18.74 -5.00
N THR A 203 7.96 -18.32 -6.15
CA THR A 203 9.39 -18.08 -6.34
C THR A 203 9.62 -16.58 -6.37
N LEU A 204 9.99 -16.01 -5.23
CA LEU A 204 10.33 -14.58 -5.14
C LEU A 204 11.61 -14.26 -5.95
N PRO A 205 11.78 -13.00 -6.40
CA PRO A 205 13.01 -12.56 -7.03
C PRO A 205 14.24 -12.87 -6.15
N PRO A 206 15.37 -13.32 -6.73
CA PRO A 206 16.55 -13.72 -5.95
C PRO A 206 17.08 -12.64 -5.00
N ALA A 207 17.01 -11.37 -5.41
CA ALA A 207 17.41 -10.23 -4.57
C ALA A 207 16.58 -10.11 -3.28
N ILE A 208 15.37 -10.63 -3.27
CA ILE A 208 14.45 -10.60 -2.12
C ILE A 208 14.52 -11.91 -1.36
N ALA A 209 14.55 -13.04 -2.06
CA ALA A 209 14.63 -14.37 -1.45
C ALA A 209 15.89 -14.59 -0.58
N THR A 210 16.93 -13.78 -0.78
CA THR A 210 18.18 -13.79 -0.01
C THR A 210 18.20 -12.83 1.18
N LEU A 211 17.12 -12.08 1.41
CA LEU A 211 17.03 -11.22 2.59
C LEU A 211 16.88 -12.06 3.87
N PRO A 212 17.50 -11.64 4.98
CA PRO A 212 17.29 -12.29 6.27
C PRO A 212 15.82 -12.19 6.68
N VAL A 213 15.32 -13.22 7.34
CA VAL A 213 13.94 -13.31 7.81
C VAL A 213 13.95 -13.33 9.35
N PRO A 214 13.10 -12.54 10.03
CA PRO A 214 13.08 -12.52 11.49
C PRO A 214 12.59 -13.86 12.07
N PRO A 215 13.13 -14.31 13.22
CA PRO A 215 12.83 -15.60 13.83
C PRO A 215 11.48 -15.66 14.57
N VAL A 216 10.41 -15.06 14.02
CA VAL A 216 9.09 -14.79 14.64
C VAL A 216 9.10 -13.51 15.48
N ARG A 217 8.18 -12.58 15.16
CA ARG A 217 7.96 -11.34 15.91
C ARG A 217 6.49 -11.21 16.30
N PRO A 218 6.17 -10.64 17.48
CA PRO A 218 4.85 -10.07 17.70
C PRO A 218 4.66 -8.90 16.73
N ALA A 219 3.44 -8.80 16.23
CA ALA A 219 3.12 -7.96 15.10
C ALA A 219 2.88 -6.51 15.57
N ALA A 220 3.94 -5.70 15.59
CA ALA A 220 3.83 -4.25 15.77
C ALA A 220 3.48 -3.58 14.44
N GLY A 221 2.74 -2.46 14.48
CA GLY A 221 2.40 -1.65 13.30
C GLY A 221 0.94 -1.74 12.85
N ALA A 222 0.65 -1.09 11.72
CA ALA A 222 -0.70 -1.00 11.16
C ALA A 222 -1.29 -2.37 10.81
N ARG A 223 -2.60 -2.54 11.02
CA ARG A 223 -3.32 -3.79 10.72
C ARG A 223 -3.66 -3.93 9.24
N VAL A 224 -3.61 -2.83 8.51
CA VAL A 224 -3.77 -2.79 7.06
C VAL A 224 -2.68 -1.94 6.48
N THR A 225 -2.05 -2.46 5.44
CA THR A 225 -1.04 -1.76 4.67
C THR A 225 -1.31 -2.00 3.19
N TYR A 226 -0.93 -1.02 2.38
CA TYR A 226 -1.08 -1.06 0.93
C TYR A 226 0.07 -0.28 0.31
N PRO A 227 0.50 -0.61 -0.92
CA PRO A 227 1.61 0.09 -1.56
C PRO A 227 1.33 1.59 -1.71
N PRO A 228 2.19 2.48 -1.21
CA PRO A 228 2.14 3.90 -1.48
C PRO A 228 2.02 4.22 -2.98
N ARG A 229 1.26 5.27 -3.29
CA ARG A 229 1.03 5.70 -4.67
C ARG A 229 2.08 6.70 -5.10
N SER A 230 2.66 6.49 -6.28
CA SER A 230 3.62 7.43 -6.84
C SER A 230 2.99 8.78 -7.16
N GLY A 231 3.72 9.85 -6.84
CA GLY A 231 3.36 11.24 -7.10
C GLY A 231 2.68 11.98 -5.95
N VAL A 232 2.27 11.30 -4.87
CA VAL A 232 1.57 11.94 -3.74
C VAL A 232 2.15 11.49 -2.41
N PRO A 233 2.19 12.35 -1.37
CA PRO A 233 2.54 11.93 -0.02
C PRO A 233 1.49 10.95 0.51
N ARG A 234 1.91 10.02 1.36
CA ARG A 234 1.00 9.04 1.96
C ARG A 234 -0.01 9.73 2.88
N ALA A 235 -1.30 9.45 2.69
CA ALA A 235 -2.36 10.02 3.51
C ALA A 235 -2.31 9.56 4.98
N ASP A 236 -1.78 8.37 5.21
CA ASP A 236 -1.62 7.77 6.55
C ASP A 236 -0.29 8.12 7.24
N SER A 237 0.51 9.00 6.64
CA SER A 237 1.81 9.46 7.17
C SER A 237 1.75 10.93 7.58
N PRO A 238 1.53 11.26 8.87
CA PRO A 238 1.48 12.64 9.34
C PRO A 238 2.76 13.43 9.04
N ALA A 239 3.92 12.77 9.05
CA ALA A 239 5.21 13.37 8.74
C ALA A 239 5.30 13.79 7.27
N GLU A 240 4.97 12.92 6.32
CA GLU A 240 4.94 13.27 4.89
C GLU A 240 3.96 14.41 4.60
N GLN A 241 2.75 14.34 5.20
CA GLN A 241 1.74 15.39 5.05
C GLN A 241 2.19 16.72 5.65
N ALA A 242 2.93 16.72 6.77
CA ALA A 242 3.50 17.92 7.36
C ALA A 242 4.62 18.51 6.49
N LEU A 243 5.51 17.66 5.98
CA LEU A 243 6.61 18.07 5.13
C LEU A 243 6.09 18.66 3.80
N GLU A 244 5.12 18.01 3.16
CA GLU A 244 4.53 18.52 1.92
C GLU A 244 3.85 19.88 2.13
N ARG A 245 3.08 20.06 3.22
CA ARG A 245 2.47 21.37 3.53
C ARG A 245 3.52 22.48 3.70
N ALA A 246 4.67 22.16 4.27
CA ALA A 246 5.77 23.12 4.44
C ALA A 246 6.50 23.41 3.10
N LEU A 247 6.68 22.40 2.25
CA LEU A 247 7.35 22.53 0.95
C LEU A 247 6.46 23.19 -0.11
N ALA A 248 5.14 23.01 -0.06
CA ALA A 248 4.21 23.54 -1.04
C ALA A 248 4.25 25.08 -1.18
N GLY A 249 4.55 25.78 -0.09
CA GLY A 249 4.73 27.24 -0.09
C GLY A 249 6.13 27.73 -0.49
N CYS A 250 7.04 26.83 -0.87
CA CYS A 250 8.43 27.15 -1.16
C CYS A 250 8.74 27.06 -2.67
N ASP A 251 8.97 28.20 -3.33
CA ASP A 251 9.29 28.24 -4.78
C ASP A 251 10.52 27.41 -5.16
N TRP A 252 11.51 27.32 -4.26
CA TRP A 252 12.72 26.53 -4.50
C TRP A 252 12.46 25.01 -4.50
N ALA A 253 11.36 24.55 -3.91
CA ALA A 253 11.02 23.13 -3.77
C ALA A 253 10.27 22.56 -4.99
N HIS A 254 10.27 23.27 -6.12
CA HIS A 254 9.75 22.76 -7.39
C HIS A 254 10.51 21.51 -7.88
N GLY A 255 9.88 20.72 -8.76
CA GLY A 255 10.48 19.52 -9.34
C GLY A 255 10.59 18.32 -8.38
N ARG A 256 9.90 18.39 -7.22
CA ARG A 256 9.86 17.29 -6.25
C ARG A 256 8.81 16.25 -6.65
N HIS A 257 9.10 14.98 -6.38
CA HIS A 257 8.22 13.85 -6.63
C HIS A 257 8.08 13.02 -5.35
N TRP A 258 6.86 12.86 -4.85
CA TRP A 258 6.58 11.98 -3.71
C TRP A 258 6.44 10.52 -4.14
N ASN A 259 6.80 9.60 -3.26
CA ASN A 259 6.65 8.15 -3.40
C ASN A 259 7.08 7.65 -4.80
N HIS A 260 8.20 8.17 -5.29
CA HIS A 260 8.66 7.98 -6.66
C HIS A 260 9.18 6.56 -6.89
N ASP A 261 8.66 5.91 -7.93
CA ASP A 261 9.18 4.62 -8.39
C ASP A 261 10.49 4.85 -9.16
N TYR A 262 11.61 4.61 -8.48
CA TYR A 262 12.95 4.75 -9.04
C TYR A 262 13.39 3.45 -9.72
N ASP A 263 13.63 3.54 -11.03
CA ASP A 263 14.12 2.46 -11.89
C ASP A 263 15.49 2.84 -12.49
N PRO A 264 16.60 2.51 -11.82
CA PRO A 264 17.94 2.87 -12.28
C PRO A 264 18.43 2.02 -13.47
N ASP A 265 17.92 0.79 -13.60
CA ASP A 265 18.33 -0.19 -14.61
C ASP A 265 17.12 -1.08 -14.96
N PRO A 266 16.72 -1.18 -16.24
CA PRO A 266 15.63 -2.06 -16.68
C PRO A 266 15.74 -3.53 -16.26
N LEU A 267 16.96 -4.01 -15.98
CA LEU A 267 17.23 -5.37 -15.49
C LEU A 267 17.44 -5.42 -13.97
N GLY A 268 17.55 -4.25 -13.34
CA GLY A 268 17.78 -4.06 -11.93
C GLY A 268 16.50 -4.11 -11.09
N ARG A 269 16.69 -3.88 -9.79
CA ARG A 269 15.58 -3.77 -8.85
C ARG A 269 15.08 -2.32 -8.82
N ARG A 270 13.76 -2.18 -8.78
CA ARG A 270 13.07 -0.90 -8.54
C ARG A 270 12.97 -0.61 -7.05
N TYR A 271 13.03 0.66 -6.71
CA TYR A 271 12.90 1.15 -5.34
C TYR A 271 11.87 2.27 -5.29
N ARG A 272 11.09 2.34 -4.21
CA ARG A 272 10.33 3.55 -3.91
C ARG A 272 11.21 4.52 -3.12
N LEU A 273 11.15 5.79 -3.49
CA LEU A 273 11.77 6.91 -2.81
C LEU A 273 10.67 7.81 -2.24
N ASP A 274 10.72 8.15 -0.95
CA ASP A 274 9.64 8.92 -0.33
C ASP A 274 9.52 10.31 -0.95
N LEU A 275 10.62 11.04 -1.10
CA LEU A 275 10.63 12.34 -1.77
C LEU A 275 11.90 12.50 -2.62
N TYR A 276 11.74 12.89 -3.88
CA TYR A 276 12.83 12.88 -4.85
C TYR A 276 12.87 14.14 -5.72
N TRP A 277 14.08 14.67 -5.91
CA TRP A 277 14.42 15.67 -6.92
C TRP A 277 15.32 15.04 -8.00
N PRO A 278 14.78 14.64 -9.16
CA PRO A 278 15.52 13.91 -10.18
C PRO A 278 16.71 14.68 -10.76
N ALA A 279 16.53 15.98 -11.06
CA ALA A 279 17.57 16.79 -11.68
C ALA A 279 18.79 16.94 -10.75
N GLU A 280 18.55 17.10 -9.46
CA GLU A 280 19.56 17.22 -8.43
C GLU A 280 19.99 15.88 -7.85
N ARG A 281 19.37 14.75 -8.24
CA ARG A 281 19.59 13.42 -7.65
C ARG A 281 19.56 13.45 -6.12
N LEU A 282 18.63 14.19 -5.55
CA LEU A 282 18.44 14.31 -4.11
C LEU A 282 17.22 13.50 -3.68
N VAL A 283 17.46 12.53 -2.81
CA VAL A 283 16.47 11.67 -2.17
C VAL A 283 16.31 12.13 -0.73
N VAL A 284 15.07 12.23 -0.27
CA VAL A 284 14.71 12.43 1.13
C VAL A 284 13.82 11.26 1.53
N GLU A 285 14.24 10.50 2.54
CA GLU A 285 13.48 9.40 3.14
C GLU A 285 12.90 9.90 4.47
N VAL A 286 11.61 9.66 4.67
CA VAL A 286 10.88 10.01 5.89
C VAL A 286 10.60 8.70 6.62
N ASP A 287 11.57 8.33 7.47
CA ASP A 287 11.58 7.02 8.12
C ASP A 287 10.54 6.97 9.26
N GLY A 288 9.53 6.11 9.10
CA GLY A 288 8.69 5.69 10.21
C GLY A 288 9.37 4.65 11.10
N ASP A 289 9.63 5.05 12.34
CA ASP A 289 9.93 4.29 13.57
C ASP A 289 10.93 3.10 13.53
N GLU A 290 11.71 2.97 14.61
CA GLU A 290 12.90 2.10 14.78
C GLU A 290 12.59 0.58 14.84
N HIS A 291 11.33 0.19 14.70
CA HIS A 291 10.87 -1.20 14.80
C HIS A 291 10.97 -1.98 13.49
N ARG A 292 11.86 -1.62 12.56
CA ARG A 292 12.05 -2.32 11.28
C ARG A 292 12.53 -3.74 11.49
N GLY A 293 11.89 -4.69 10.82
CA GLY A 293 12.32 -6.09 10.83
C GLY A 293 13.69 -6.24 10.17
N VAL A 294 14.43 -7.30 10.51
CA VAL A 294 15.75 -7.58 9.92
C VAL A 294 15.71 -7.62 8.38
N THR A 295 14.59 -8.06 7.81
CA THR A 295 14.33 -8.06 6.37
C THR A 295 14.33 -6.64 5.78
N GLN A 296 13.55 -5.73 6.37
CA GLN A 296 13.44 -4.35 5.91
C GLN A 296 14.77 -3.61 6.08
N PHE A 297 15.46 -3.81 7.20
CA PHE A 297 16.78 -3.20 7.42
C PHE A 297 17.81 -3.65 6.38
N ALA A 298 17.88 -4.95 6.09
CA ALA A 298 18.79 -5.46 5.06
C ALA A 298 18.42 -4.95 3.66
N ASP A 299 17.13 -4.77 3.40
CA ASP A 299 16.62 -4.23 2.16
C ASP A 299 16.97 -2.74 1.98
N ASP A 300 16.74 -1.94 3.03
CA ASP A 300 17.11 -0.53 3.11
C ASP A 300 18.60 -0.32 2.90
N HIS A 301 19.43 -1.17 3.51
CA HIS A 301 20.88 -1.09 3.32
C HIS A 301 21.28 -1.37 1.87
N ARG A 302 20.68 -2.38 1.22
CA ARG A 302 20.92 -2.66 -0.21
C ARG A 302 20.45 -1.50 -1.09
N ARG A 303 19.30 -0.91 -0.76
CA ARG A 303 18.74 0.28 -1.43
C ARG A 303 19.71 1.46 -1.33
N ASP A 304 20.21 1.78 -0.15
CA ASP A 304 21.12 2.92 0.07
C ASP A 304 22.42 2.79 -0.74
N VAL A 305 23.04 1.61 -0.71
CA VAL A 305 24.23 1.34 -1.54
C VAL A 305 23.91 1.53 -3.02
N HIS A 306 22.77 1.02 -3.47
CA HIS A 306 22.38 1.14 -4.87
C HIS A 306 22.12 2.59 -5.29
N LEU A 307 21.44 3.38 -4.44
CA LEU A 307 21.20 4.80 -4.71
C LEU A 307 22.50 5.60 -4.81
N GLN A 308 23.45 5.34 -3.91
CA GLN A 308 24.77 5.97 -3.92
C GLN A 308 25.58 5.61 -5.18
N LEU A 309 25.58 4.35 -5.61
CA LEU A 309 26.26 3.91 -6.83
C LEU A 309 25.70 4.61 -8.09
N HIS A 310 24.42 5.01 -8.07
CA HIS A 310 23.79 5.78 -9.15
C HIS A 310 23.93 7.31 -8.96
N GLY A 311 24.73 7.76 -8.00
CA GLY A 311 25.03 9.16 -7.76
C GLY A 311 23.89 9.95 -7.11
N ASN A 312 22.97 9.27 -6.42
CA ASN A 312 21.97 9.93 -5.58
C ASN A 312 22.55 10.26 -4.21
N HIS A 313 22.14 11.41 -3.68
CA HIS A 313 22.37 11.80 -2.29
C HIS A 313 21.10 11.54 -1.50
N VAL A 314 21.24 10.90 -0.34
CA VAL A 314 20.10 10.53 0.52
C VAL A 314 20.18 11.32 1.82
N LEU A 315 19.10 12.04 2.15
CA LEU A 315 18.83 12.57 3.49
C LEU A 315 17.77 11.70 4.15
N ARG A 316 17.97 11.35 5.42
CA ARG A 316 17.00 10.58 6.22
C ARG A 316 16.54 11.45 7.38
N PHE A 317 15.23 11.50 7.60
CA PHE A 317 14.62 12.12 8.76
C PHE A 317 13.66 11.13 9.39
N THR A 318 13.65 11.03 10.70
CA THR A 318 12.61 10.25 11.39
C THR A 318 11.27 10.98 11.32
N ASN A 319 10.17 10.25 11.49
CA ASN A 319 8.85 10.87 11.67
C ASN A 319 8.88 11.89 12.82
N GLU A 320 9.57 11.57 13.91
CA GLU A 320 9.75 12.43 15.06
C GLU A 320 10.48 13.72 14.71
N ASP A 321 11.57 13.66 13.92
CA ASP A 321 12.31 14.84 13.47
C ASP A 321 11.41 15.79 12.67
N VAL A 322 10.65 15.25 11.72
CA VAL A 322 9.74 16.03 10.86
C VAL A 322 8.62 16.67 11.67
N LEU A 323 8.03 15.91 12.60
CA LEU A 323 6.91 16.39 13.41
C LEU A 323 7.36 17.37 14.51
N ALA A 324 8.58 17.22 15.03
CA ALA A 324 9.14 18.11 16.04
C ALA A 324 9.57 19.46 15.45
N ASP A 325 10.30 19.46 14.32
CA ASP A 325 10.73 20.70 13.67
C ASP A 325 10.82 20.57 12.14
N VAL A 326 9.66 20.61 11.49
CA VAL A 326 9.55 20.62 10.02
C VAL A 326 10.35 21.76 9.38
N ARG A 327 10.55 22.90 10.06
CA ARG A 327 11.29 24.04 9.50
C ARG A 327 12.77 23.73 9.40
N LEU A 328 13.34 23.06 10.41
CA LEU A 328 14.72 22.58 10.38
C LEU A 328 14.93 21.55 9.26
N VAL A 329 14.01 20.59 9.11
CA VAL A 329 14.05 19.59 8.03
C VAL A 329 14.04 20.28 6.65
N VAL A 330 13.09 21.19 6.43
CA VAL A 330 12.98 21.97 5.19
C VAL A 330 14.23 22.81 4.93
N HIS A 331 14.83 23.39 5.97
CA HIS A 331 16.10 24.13 5.86
C HIS A 331 17.25 23.23 5.37
N ASN A 332 17.40 22.05 5.97
CA ASN A 332 18.46 21.10 5.60
C ASN A 332 18.30 20.62 4.15
N ILE A 333 17.07 20.29 3.74
CA ILE A 333 16.74 19.92 2.35
C ILE A 333 17.13 21.06 1.40
N ARG A 334 16.73 22.30 1.71
CA ARG A 334 17.04 23.47 0.89
C ARG A 334 18.54 23.67 0.71
N GLN A 335 19.32 23.60 1.79
CA GLN A 335 20.77 23.80 1.73
C GLN A 335 21.44 22.82 0.76
N LEU A 336 21.13 21.53 0.88
CA LEU A 336 21.72 20.51 0.01
C LEU A 336 21.24 20.66 -1.44
N LEU A 337 19.94 20.94 -1.64
CA LEU A 337 19.39 21.13 -2.99
C LEU A 337 20.04 22.33 -3.71
N GLU A 338 20.21 23.47 -3.04
CA GLU A 338 20.86 24.64 -3.61
C GLU A 338 22.35 24.40 -3.93
N GLN A 339 23.06 23.63 -3.09
CA GLN A 339 24.44 23.22 -3.38
C GLN A 339 24.52 22.36 -4.64
N ARG A 340 23.59 21.41 -4.80
CA ARG A 340 23.51 20.53 -5.98
C ARG A 340 23.22 21.31 -7.26
N ARG A 341 22.27 22.25 -7.22
CA ARG A 341 21.96 23.14 -8.35
C ARG A 341 23.17 23.97 -8.79
N LYS A 342 23.96 24.48 -7.85
CA LYS A 342 25.20 25.23 -8.14
C LYS A 342 26.30 24.33 -8.73
N GLY A 343 26.36 23.07 -8.32
CA GLY A 343 27.29 22.07 -8.83
C GLY A 343 26.96 21.60 -10.24
N SER A 344 25.67 21.51 -10.60
CA SER A 344 25.20 21.11 -11.94
C SER A 344 25.30 22.21 -13.00
N SER A 345 25.41 23.48 -12.60
CA SER A 345 25.58 24.63 -13.52
C SER A 345 27.04 24.96 -13.87
N ARG A 346 27.99 24.08 -13.52
CA ARG A 346 29.43 24.20 -13.84
C ARG A 346 29.86 23.06 -14.74
#